data_AF-A0A2C7A5V7-F1
#
_entry.id   AF-A0A2C7A5V7-F1
#
_cell.length_a   1.000
_cell.length_b   1.000
_cell.length_c   1.000
_cell.angle_alpha   90.00
_cell.angle_beta   90.00
_cell.angle_gamma   90.00
#
_symmetry.space_group_name_H-M   'P 1'
#
loop_
_entity.id
_entity.type
_entity.pdbx_description
1 polymer ?
#
loop_
_entity_poly.entity_id
_entity_poly.type
_entity_poly.pdbx_seq_one_letter_code
_entity_poly.pdbx_strand_id
1 'polypeptide(L)'
;MSPADETTRTRILEAALAEFARHGIAGARINRIAAAARTSKERLYAYFRDKEELLETIKAQQMAEIARAVPMDPDDLPGYVGRLFDHFRRHPEHHRIAAWCALEDAGQALPEDHPRLAAYRAKLEKLRAAQRAGLIDPGWDPVALLGLLIALARSWCHMPQEVCQLAGAAEPTLARHRAAVVEAARRLLRPPG
;
A
#
# COMPACT_ATOMS: atom_id res chain seq x y z
N MET A 1 -28.28 -5.08 -5.71
CA MET A 1 -27.28 -6.00 -6.30
C MET A 1 -27.52 -7.38 -5.68
N SER A 2 -27.59 -8.45 -6.48
CA SER A 2 -27.83 -9.80 -5.97
C SER A 2 -26.58 -10.36 -5.26
N PRO A 3 -26.67 -11.30 -4.30
CA PRO A 3 -25.50 -12.00 -3.75
C PRO A 3 -24.59 -12.63 -4.81
N ALA A 4 -25.17 -13.06 -5.94
CA ALA A 4 -24.43 -13.59 -7.10
C ALA A 4 -23.65 -12.49 -7.87
N ASP A 5 -24.10 -11.25 -7.80
CA ASP A 5 -23.44 -10.10 -8.42
C ASP A 5 -22.28 -9.60 -7.56
N GLU A 6 -22.46 -9.57 -6.25
CA GLU A 6 -21.41 -9.23 -5.27
C GLU A 6 -20.21 -10.18 -5.42
N THR A 7 -20.49 -11.49 -5.49
CA THR A 7 -19.46 -12.52 -5.68
C THR A 7 -18.77 -12.45 -7.05
N THR A 8 -19.45 -11.97 -8.09
CA THR A 8 -18.84 -11.76 -9.41
C THR A 8 -17.96 -10.52 -9.43
N ARG A 9 -18.41 -9.42 -8.82
CA ARG A 9 -17.63 -8.20 -8.67
C ARG A 9 -16.33 -8.46 -7.92
N THR A 10 -16.37 -9.21 -6.82
CA THR A 10 -15.18 -9.60 -6.04
C THR A 10 -14.20 -10.41 -6.87
N ARG A 11 -14.67 -11.45 -7.59
CA ARG A 11 -13.79 -12.24 -8.48
C ARG A 11 -13.10 -11.40 -9.56
N ILE A 12 -13.80 -10.41 -10.10
CA ILE A 12 -13.22 -9.47 -11.08
C ILE A 12 -12.10 -8.67 -10.45
N LEU A 13 -12.32 -8.11 -9.25
CA LEU A 13 -11.33 -7.31 -8.55
C LEU A 13 -10.10 -8.12 -8.16
N GLU A 14 -10.26 -9.35 -7.67
CA GLU A 14 -9.17 -10.27 -7.35
C GLU A 14 -8.35 -10.65 -8.60
N ALA A 15 -9.02 -10.98 -9.71
CA ALA A 15 -8.35 -11.30 -10.97
C ALA A 15 -7.60 -10.09 -11.54
N ALA A 16 -8.19 -8.91 -11.45
CA ALA A 16 -7.60 -7.66 -11.90
C ALA A 16 -6.37 -7.28 -11.07
N LEU A 17 -6.47 -7.41 -9.74
CA LEU A 17 -5.36 -7.22 -8.81
C LEU A 17 -4.16 -8.08 -9.22
N ALA A 18 -4.38 -9.38 -9.46
CA ALA A 18 -3.32 -10.29 -9.87
C ALA A 18 -2.73 -9.94 -11.24
N GLU A 19 -3.56 -9.59 -12.22
CA GLU A 19 -3.11 -9.19 -13.57
C GLU A 19 -2.26 -7.91 -13.51
N PHE A 20 -2.72 -6.87 -12.81
CA PHE A 20 -1.99 -5.61 -12.63
C PHE A 20 -0.67 -5.83 -11.88
N ALA A 21 -0.69 -6.58 -10.78
CA ALA A 21 0.52 -6.87 -10.01
C ALA A 21 1.58 -7.61 -10.87
N ARG A 22 1.15 -8.50 -11.77
CA ARG A 22 2.05 -9.30 -12.60
C ARG A 22 2.56 -8.56 -13.83
N HIS A 23 1.72 -7.74 -14.48
CA HIS A 23 2.02 -7.18 -15.80
C HIS A 23 2.14 -5.66 -15.85
N GLY A 24 1.92 -4.95 -14.74
CA GLY A 24 1.76 -3.50 -14.74
C GLY A 24 0.42 -3.06 -15.33
N ILE A 25 0.15 -1.76 -15.30
CA ILE A 25 -1.14 -1.22 -15.75
C ILE A 25 -1.21 -1.25 -17.26
N ALA A 26 -0.17 -0.81 -17.97
CA ALA A 26 -0.07 -0.89 -19.43
C ALA A 26 -0.14 -2.34 -19.96
N GLY A 27 0.51 -3.30 -19.29
CA GLY A 27 0.59 -4.69 -19.73
C GLY A 27 -0.65 -5.54 -19.44
N ALA A 28 -1.50 -5.12 -18.48
CA ALA A 28 -2.69 -5.84 -18.08
C ALA A 28 -3.75 -5.94 -19.19
N ARG A 29 -4.34 -7.13 -19.35
CA ARG A 29 -5.34 -7.42 -20.40
C ARG A 29 -6.70 -7.79 -19.82
N ILE A 30 -7.73 -7.03 -20.19
CA ILE A 30 -9.13 -7.27 -19.79
C ILE A 30 -9.59 -8.70 -20.08
N ASN A 31 -9.20 -9.29 -21.22
CA ASN A 31 -9.56 -10.66 -21.55
C ASN A 31 -8.98 -11.69 -20.55
N ARG A 32 -7.76 -11.46 -20.04
CA ARG A 32 -7.16 -12.35 -19.01
C ARG A 32 -7.87 -12.19 -17.68
N ILE A 33 -8.23 -10.95 -17.32
CA ILE A 33 -9.01 -10.65 -16.11
C ILE A 33 -10.37 -11.36 -16.16
N ALA A 34 -11.10 -11.22 -17.27
CA ALA A 34 -12.40 -11.86 -17.43
C ALA A 34 -12.31 -13.40 -17.35
N ALA A 35 -11.32 -13.99 -18.02
CA ALA A 35 -11.08 -15.43 -17.99
C ALA A 35 -10.75 -15.92 -16.57
N ALA A 36 -9.83 -15.26 -15.87
CA ALA A 36 -9.44 -15.61 -14.49
C ALA A 36 -10.59 -15.41 -13.49
N ALA A 37 -11.39 -14.35 -13.67
CA ALA A 37 -12.58 -14.11 -12.87
C ALA A 37 -13.74 -15.07 -13.20
N ARG A 38 -13.62 -15.91 -14.24
CA ARG A 38 -14.69 -16.78 -14.77
C ARG A 38 -15.97 -15.99 -15.07
N THR A 39 -15.82 -14.94 -15.87
CA THR A 39 -16.89 -14.06 -16.33
C THR A 39 -16.65 -13.66 -17.80
N SER A 40 -17.65 -13.08 -18.47
CA SER A 40 -17.48 -12.53 -19.82
C SER A 40 -16.93 -11.10 -19.77
N LYS A 41 -16.36 -10.65 -20.89
CA LYS A 41 -15.89 -9.27 -21.04
C LYS A 41 -17.05 -8.28 -20.87
N GLU A 42 -18.20 -8.58 -21.45
CA GLU A 42 -19.42 -7.77 -21.36
C GLU A 42 -19.89 -7.66 -19.91
N ARG A 43 -19.90 -8.77 -19.17
CA ARG A 43 -20.28 -8.77 -17.75
C ARG A 43 -19.27 -8.01 -16.89
N LEU A 44 -17.96 -8.07 -17.21
CA LEU A 44 -16.96 -7.23 -16.54
C LEU A 44 -17.25 -5.73 -16.77
N TYR A 45 -17.54 -5.34 -18.01
CA TYR A 45 -17.87 -3.95 -18.33
C TYR A 45 -19.19 -3.47 -17.73
N ALA A 46 -20.10 -4.38 -17.39
CA ALA A 46 -21.30 -4.04 -16.63
C ALA A 46 -20.99 -3.59 -15.19
N TYR A 47 -19.84 -3.98 -14.62
CA TYR A 47 -19.40 -3.51 -13.29
C TYR A 47 -18.40 -2.35 -13.34
N PHE A 48 -17.56 -2.29 -14.38
CA PHE A 48 -16.47 -1.34 -14.49
C PHE A 48 -16.40 -0.80 -15.92
N ARG A 49 -16.56 0.51 -16.11
CA ARG A 49 -16.64 1.14 -17.43
C ARG A 49 -15.36 0.94 -18.24
N ASP A 50 -14.22 0.98 -17.56
CA ASP A 50 -12.91 0.81 -18.18
C ASP A 50 -11.86 0.24 -17.21
N LYS A 51 -10.63 0.11 -17.71
CA LYS A 51 -9.47 -0.38 -16.94
C LYS A 51 -9.07 0.60 -15.83
N GLU A 52 -9.34 1.89 -16.00
CA GLU A 52 -8.99 2.94 -15.05
C GLU A 52 -9.91 2.89 -13.84
N GLU A 53 -11.23 2.78 -14.04
CA GLU A 53 -12.19 2.58 -12.96
C GLU A 53 -11.90 1.31 -12.15
N LEU A 54 -11.48 0.24 -12.83
CA LEU A 54 -11.07 -1.00 -12.17
C LEU A 54 -9.82 -0.79 -11.30
N LEU A 55 -8.81 -0.10 -11.83
CA LEU A 55 -7.59 0.22 -11.10
C LEU A 55 -7.86 1.14 -9.90
N GLU A 56 -8.64 2.19 -10.08
CA GLU A 56 -9.01 3.13 -9.03
C GLU A 56 -9.81 2.46 -7.91
N THR A 57 -10.72 1.54 -8.27
CA THR A 57 -11.44 0.72 -7.28
C THR A 57 -10.49 -0.14 -6.46
N ILE A 58 -9.52 -0.80 -7.11
CA ILE A 58 -8.51 -1.63 -6.43
C ILE A 58 -7.65 -0.76 -5.51
N LYS A 59 -7.16 0.39 -5.96
CA LYS A 59 -6.36 1.33 -5.15
C LYS A 59 -7.13 1.78 -3.91
N ALA A 60 -8.42 2.12 -4.06
CA ALA A 60 -9.27 2.50 -2.94
C ALA A 60 -9.48 1.35 -1.95
N GLN A 61 -9.76 0.14 -2.45
CA GLN A 61 -9.96 -1.05 -1.61
C GLN A 61 -8.68 -1.42 -0.85
N GLN A 62 -7.52 -1.46 -1.52
CA GLN A 62 -6.24 -1.75 -0.88
C GLN A 62 -5.88 -0.73 0.20
N MET A 63 -6.09 0.56 -0.06
CA MET A 63 -5.84 1.61 0.92
C MET A 63 -6.70 1.40 2.17
N ALA A 64 -8.00 1.09 1.99
CA ALA A 64 -8.92 0.82 3.10
C ALA A 64 -8.56 -0.46 3.87
N GLU A 65 -8.16 -1.52 3.16
CA GLU A 65 -7.71 -2.77 3.76
C GLU A 65 -6.44 -2.58 4.59
N ILE A 66 -5.43 -1.89 4.06
CA ILE A 66 -4.20 -1.60 4.79
C ILE A 66 -4.51 -0.72 6.01
N ALA A 67 -5.35 0.31 5.86
CA ALA A 67 -5.71 1.19 6.97
C ALA A 67 -6.43 0.45 8.12
N ARG A 68 -7.24 -0.56 7.77
CA ARG A 68 -7.94 -1.42 8.74
C ARG A 68 -7.02 -2.48 9.36
N ALA A 69 -6.18 -3.11 8.56
CA ALA A 69 -5.26 -4.16 9.03
C ALA A 69 -4.09 -3.59 9.85
N VAL A 70 -3.64 -2.38 9.49
CA VAL A 70 -2.50 -1.70 10.10
C VAL A 70 -2.91 -0.27 10.45
N PRO A 71 -3.75 -0.08 11.49
CA PRO A 71 -4.09 1.26 11.94
C PRO A 71 -2.83 1.99 12.42
N MET A 72 -2.70 3.24 12.01
CA MET A 72 -1.66 4.13 12.53
C MET A 72 -2.00 4.53 13.96
N ASP A 73 -1.10 4.18 14.86
CA ASP A 73 -1.10 4.56 16.26
C ASP A 73 -0.07 5.68 16.46
N PRO A 74 -0.48 6.91 16.83
CA PRO A 74 0.46 8.00 17.06
C PRO A 74 1.39 7.75 18.26
N ASP A 75 1.00 6.90 19.20
CA ASP A 75 1.80 6.58 20.39
C ASP A 75 2.81 5.46 20.13
N ASP A 76 2.65 4.72 19.03
CA ASP A 76 3.54 3.63 18.59
C ASP A 76 3.80 3.67 17.07
N LEU A 77 4.36 4.79 16.60
CA LEU A 77 4.77 4.93 15.20
C LEU A 77 5.87 3.94 14.77
N PRO A 78 6.90 3.62 15.61
CA PRO A 78 7.86 2.58 15.27
C PRO A 78 7.21 1.20 15.10
N GLY A 79 6.29 0.80 15.99
CA GLY A 79 5.56 -0.45 15.85
C GLY A 79 4.58 -0.44 14.67
N TYR A 80 3.98 0.72 14.34
CA TYR A 80 3.22 0.89 13.09
C TYR A 80 4.09 0.57 11.85
N VAL A 81 5.33 1.06 11.78
CA VAL A 81 6.27 0.73 10.68
C VAL A 81 6.53 -0.78 10.62
N GLY A 82 6.74 -1.43 11.78
CA GLY A 82 6.92 -2.88 11.86
C GLY A 82 5.70 -3.67 11.37
N ARG A 83 4.48 -3.28 11.79
CA ARG A 83 3.24 -3.93 11.34
C ARG A 83 3.00 -3.71 9.83
N LEU A 84 3.34 -2.53 9.31
CA LEU A 84 3.22 -2.22 7.90
C LEU A 84 4.22 -3.02 7.05
N PHE A 85 5.45 -3.19 7.55
CA PHE A 85 6.45 -4.09 6.95
C PHE A 85 5.92 -5.53 6.86
N ASP A 86 5.34 -6.04 7.96
CA ASP A 86 4.76 -7.39 7.98
C ASP A 86 3.61 -7.52 6.98
N HIS A 87 2.78 -6.48 6.85
CA HIS A 87 1.69 -6.44 5.86
C HIS A 87 2.21 -6.57 4.44
N PHE A 88 3.15 -5.71 4.03
CA PHE A 88 3.68 -5.75 2.66
C PHE A 88 4.42 -7.06 2.34
N ARG A 89 4.97 -7.73 3.35
CA ARG A 89 5.57 -9.06 3.18
C ARG A 89 4.51 -10.13 2.91
N ARG A 90 3.40 -10.13 3.65
CA ARG A 90 2.31 -11.11 3.47
C ARG A 90 1.52 -10.85 2.19
N HIS A 91 1.49 -9.60 1.73
CA HIS A 91 0.72 -9.13 0.58
C HIS A 91 1.64 -8.44 -0.45
N PRO A 92 2.56 -9.19 -1.11
CA PRO A 92 3.50 -8.61 -2.06
C PRO A 92 2.80 -7.93 -3.25
N GLU A 93 1.61 -8.37 -3.63
CA GLU A 93 0.76 -7.76 -4.66
C GLU A 93 0.31 -6.33 -4.30
N HIS A 94 0.11 -6.02 -3.01
CA HIS A 94 -0.21 -4.66 -2.55
C HIS A 94 0.96 -3.71 -2.80
N HIS A 95 2.18 -4.17 -2.51
CA HIS A 95 3.39 -3.41 -2.81
C HIS A 95 3.58 -3.23 -4.32
N ARG A 96 3.44 -4.31 -5.11
CA ARG A 96 3.71 -4.29 -6.55
C ARG A 96 2.80 -3.33 -7.31
N ILE A 97 1.50 -3.30 -7.00
CA ILE A 97 0.57 -2.36 -7.64
C ILE A 97 0.91 -0.94 -7.25
N ALA A 98 1.17 -0.67 -5.97
CA ALA A 98 1.57 0.68 -5.54
C ALA A 98 2.84 1.15 -6.26
N ALA A 99 3.81 0.25 -6.51
CA ALA A 99 5.00 0.55 -7.27
C ALA A 99 4.69 0.82 -8.76
N TRP A 100 3.86 0.00 -9.41
CA TRP A 100 3.42 0.26 -10.79
C TRP A 100 2.66 1.58 -10.92
N CYS A 101 1.73 1.86 -10.01
CA CYS A 101 1.05 3.15 -9.98
C CYS A 101 2.05 4.30 -9.82
N ALA A 102 3.05 4.21 -8.94
CA ALA A 102 4.04 5.26 -8.81
C ALA A 102 4.91 5.48 -10.07
N LEU A 103 5.11 4.43 -10.88
CA LEU A 103 5.87 4.50 -12.13
C LEU A 103 5.03 4.98 -13.33
N GLU A 104 3.72 4.67 -13.34
CA GLU A 104 2.81 4.96 -14.46
C GLU A 104 1.91 6.20 -14.20
N ASP A 105 1.59 6.54 -12.95
CA ASP A 105 0.91 7.79 -12.57
C ASP A 105 1.91 8.96 -12.70
N ALA A 106 2.07 9.47 -13.93
CA ALA A 106 2.86 10.67 -14.23
C ALA A 106 2.18 11.99 -13.79
N GLY A 107 1.57 12.03 -12.59
CA GLY A 107 1.20 13.30 -11.95
C GLY A 107 -0.21 13.84 -12.21
N GLN A 108 -1.22 12.99 -12.43
CA GLN A 108 -2.61 13.47 -12.37
C GLN A 108 -3.03 13.72 -10.92
N ALA A 109 -3.34 14.98 -10.61
CA ALA A 109 -3.89 15.36 -9.31
C ALA A 109 -5.27 14.72 -9.11
N LEU A 110 -5.52 14.21 -7.91
CA LEU A 110 -6.85 13.74 -7.52
C LEU A 110 -7.74 14.93 -7.15
N PRO A 111 -9.07 14.84 -7.38
CA PRO A 111 -10.02 15.80 -6.85
C PRO A 111 -9.85 15.98 -5.34
N GLU A 112 -10.09 17.19 -4.84
CA GLU A 112 -9.82 17.53 -3.44
C GLU A 112 -10.61 16.67 -2.45
N ASP A 113 -11.84 16.28 -2.80
CA ASP A 113 -12.75 15.43 -2.04
C ASP A 113 -12.47 13.93 -2.19
N HIS A 114 -11.46 13.54 -2.96
CA HIS A 114 -11.17 12.15 -3.25
C HIS A 114 -10.87 11.34 -1.96
N PRO A 115 -11.50 10.15 -1.76
CA PRO A 115 -11.35 9.36 -0.53
C PRO A 115 -9.91 9.02 -0.15
N ARG A 116 -9.03 8.79 -1.14
CA ARG A 116 -7.60 8.57 -0.89
C ARG A 116 -6.91 9.79 -0.27
N LEU A 117 -7.23 11.00 -0.73
CA LEU A 117 -6.67 12.23 -0.12
C LEU A 117 -7.18 12.38 1.31
N ALA A 118 -8.45 12.08 1.57
CA ALA A 118 -9.00 12.07 2.92
C ALA A 118 -8.26 11.08 3.85
N ALA A 119 -7.95 9.87 3.37
CA ALA A 119 -7.19 8.87 4.14
C ALA A 119 -5.75 9.35 4.47
N TYR A 120 -5.07 10.00 3.52
CA TYR A 120 -3.76 10.59 3.78
C TYR A 120 -3.83 11.77 4.75
N ARG A 121 -4.82 12.67 4.59
CA ARG A 121 -5.05 13.77 5.54
C ARG A 121 -5.27 13.27 6.96
N ALA A 122 -6.04 12.20 7.15
CA ALA A 122 -6.23 11.59 8.46
C ALA A 122 -4.92 11.05 9.08
N LYS A 123 -4.02 10.47 8.27
CA LYS A 123 -2.67 10.06 8.74
C LYS A 123 -1.81 11.26 9.12
N LEU A 124 -1.85 12.33 8.31
CA LEU A 124 -1.09 13.55 8.58
C LEU A 124 -1.55 14.25 9.86
N GLU A 125 -2.86 14.28 10.14
CA GLU A 125 -3.38 14.83 11.40
C GLU A 125 -2.90 14.04 12.63
N LYS A 126 -2.75 12.72 12.53
CA LYS A 126 -2.17 11.90 13.60
C LYS A 126 -0.70 12.26 13.85
N LEU A 127 0.08 12.46 12.79
CA LEU A 127 1.47 12.90 12.93
C LEU A 127 1.57 14.31 13.56
N ARG A 128 0.73 15.25 13.12
CA ARG A 128 0.64 16.59 13.70
C ARG A 128 0.21 16.57 15.18
N ALA A 129 -0.70 15.67 15.55
CA ALA A 129 -1.09 15.47 16.93
C ALA A 129 0.08 14.93 17.77
N ALA A 130 0.81 13.93 17.26
CA ALA A 130 2.00 13.39 17.93
C ALA A 130 3.12 14.45 18.09
N GLN A 131 3.30 15.37 17.12
CA GLN A 131 4.21 16.52 17.26
C GLN A 131 3.78 17.45 18.39
N ARG A 132 2.50 17.83 18.43
CA ARG A 132 1.96 18.68 19.49
C ARG A 132 2.08 18.05 20.88
N ALA A 133 2.02 16.72 20.96
CA ALA A 133 2.21 15.97 22.19
C ALA A 133 3.69 15.76 22.57
N GLY A 134 4.65 16.20 21.74
CA GLY A 134 6.08 16.01 21.98
C GLY A 134 6.57 14.57 21.79
N LEU A 135 5.78 13.71 21.17
CA LEU A 135 6.12 12.30 20.92
C LEU A 135 7.07 12.15 19.73
N ILE A 136 7.01 13.09 18.78
CA ILE A 136 7.87 13.13 17.60
C ILE A 136 8.47 14.51 17.40
N ASP A 137 9.66 14.56 16.81
CA ASP A 137 10.36 15.81 16.51
C ASP A 137 9.45 16.80 15.71
N PRO A 138 9.17 18.00 16.25
CA PRO A 138 8.35 19.01 15.57
C PRO A 138 9.04 19.62 14.33
N GLY A 139 10.35 19.41 14.15
CA GLY A 139 11.10 19.87 12.98
C GLY A 139 10.79 19.12 11.68
N TRP A 140 10.12 17.97 11.75
CA TRP A 140 9.70 17.23 10.56
C TRP A 140 8.49 17.87 9.87
N ASP A 141 8.58 18.01 8.54
CA ASP A 141 7.38 18.12 7.73
C ASP A 141 6.58 16.79 7.78
N PRO A 142 5.28 16.79 8.16
CA PRO A 142 4.50 15.57 8.31
C PRO A 142 4.34 14.76 7.02
N VAL A 143 4.34 15.42 5.85
CA VAL A 143 4.19 14.74 4.55
C VAL A 143 5.46 13.97 4.21
N ALA A 144 6.61 14.63 4.33
CA ALA A 144 7.92 14.02 4.16
C ALA A 144 8.11 12.86 5.16
N LEU A 145 7.80 13.08 6.43
CA LEU A 145 7.91 12.05 7.46
C LEU A 145 7.03 10.83 7.15
N LEU A 146 5.77 11.04 6.74
CA LEU A 146 4.89 9.94 6.35
C LEU A 146 5.49 9.13 5.18
N GLY A 147 6.04 9.81 4.19
CA GLY A 147 6.74 9.19 3.07
C GLY A 147 7.92 8.32 3.52
N LEU A 148 8.76 8.84 4.42
CA LEU A 148 9.91 8.12 4.98
C LEU A 148 9.49 6.88 5.77
N LEU A 149 8.48 6.97 6.64
CA LEU A 149 7.98 5.84 7.42
C LEU A 149 7.44 4.72 6.50
N ILE A 150 6.70 5.10 5.45
CA ILE A 150 6.20 4.15 4.44
C ILE A 150 7.35 3.56 3.62
N ALA A 151 8.39 4.34 3.30
CA ALA A 151 9.57 3.85 2.59
C ALA A 151 10.37 2.84 3.44
N LEU A 152 10.56 3.11 4.73
CA LEU A 152 11.19 2.15 5.66
C LEU A 152 10.43 0.83 5.70
N ALA A 153 9.10 0.86 5.81
CA ALA A 153 8.27 -0.33 5.81
C ALA A 153 8.35 -1.12 4.49
N ARG A 154 8.49 -0.44 3.34
CA ARG A 154 8.60 -1.06 2.02
C ARG A 154 10.01 -1.47 1.63
N SER A 155 11.03 -1.00 2.35
CA SER A 155 12.45 -1.12 1.99
C SER A 155 12.85 -2.52 1.49
N TRP A 156 12.38 -3.58 2.14
CA TRP A 156 12.74 -4.95 1.79
C TRP A 156 11.92 -5.57 0.64
N CYS A 157 10.89 -4.90 0.16
CA CYS A 157 10.03 -5.37 -0.93
C CYS A 157 10.65 -5.16 -2.32
N HIS A 158 11.65 -4.28 -2.41
CA HIS A 158 12.35 -3.91 -3.64
C HIS A 158 13.86 -4.10 -3.52
N MET A 159 14.31 -4.90 -2.55
CA MET A 159 15.73 -5.22 -2.45
C MET A 159 16.16 -6.08 -3.65
N PRO A 160 17.28 -5.73 -4.31
CA PRO A 160 17.86 -6.57 -5.35
C PRO A 160 18.07 -8.00 -4.85
N GLN A 161 17.95 -8.97 -5.76
CA GLN A 161 18.09 -10.39 -5.41
C GLN A 161 19.44 -10.67 -4.75
N GLU A 162 20.49 -9.99 -5.20
CA GLU A 162 21.86 -10.08 -4.69
C GLU A 162 21.93 -9.69 -3.22
N VAL A 163 21.25 -8.59 -2.83
CA VAL A 163 21.16 -8.16 -1.42
C VAL A 163 20.38 -9.18 -0.59
N CYS A 164 19.28 -9.71 -1.13
CA CYS A 164 18.51 -10.75 -0.46
C CYS A 164 19.32 -12.06 -0.28
N GLN A 165 20.13 -12.43 -1.28
CA GLN A 165 21.04 -13.58 -1.22
C GLN A 165 22.08 -13.41 -0.12
N LEU A 166 22.71 -12.23 -0.04
CA LEU A 166 23.69 -11.90 1.00
C LEU A 166 23.08 -11.90 2.40
N ALA A 167 21.83 -11.47 2.54
CA ALA A 167 21.13 -11.50 3.82
C ALA A 167 20.72 -12.93 4.26
N GLY A 168 20.59 -13.85 3.30
CA GLY A 168 20.11 -15.21 3.53
C GLY A 168 18.57 -15.31 3.61
N ALA A 169 18.03 -16.48 3.29
CA ALA A 169 16.58 -16.70 3.21
C ALA A 169 15.92 -17.13 4.55
N ALA A 170 16.66 -17.13 5.66
CA ALA A 170 16.19 -17.71 6.91
C ALA A 170 15.29 -16.76 7.73
N GLU A 171 14.33 -17.30 8.47
CA GLU A 171 13.45 -16.54 9.38
C GLU A 171 14.18 -15.58 10.34
N PRO A 172 15.35 -15.94 10.92
CA PRO A 172 16.15 -15.03 11.74
C PRO A 172 16.61 -13.76 11.00
N THR A 173 16.82 -13.84 9.69
CA THR A 173 17.17 -12.69 8.84
C THR A 173 15.97 -11.74 8.70
N LEU A 174 14.76 -12.30 8.54
CA LEU A 174 13.55 -11.49 8.40
C LEU A 174 13.23 -10.72 9.68
N ALA A 175 13.38 -11.37 10.83
CA ALA A 175 13.24 -10.73 12.14
C ALA A 175 14.26 -9.60 12.34
N ARG A 176 15.52 -9.78 11.88
CA ARG A 176 16.55 -8.74 11.92
C ARG A 176 16.19 -7.53 11.05
N HIS A 177 15.69 -7.74 9.84
CA HIS A 177 15.28 -6.63 8.98
C HIS A 177 14.08 -5.87 9.55
N ARG A 178 13.10 -6.59 10.09
CA ARG A 178 11.96 -5.98 10.79
C ARG A 178 12.46 -5.14 11.98
N ALA A 179 13.36 -5.66 12.79
CA ALA A 179 13.95 -4.93 13.92
C ALA A 179 14.70 -3.68 13.46
N ALA A 180 15.46 -3.78 12.35
CA ALA A 180 16.20 -2.65 11.79
C ALA A 180 15.29 -1.51 11.30
N VAL A 181 14.18 -1.82 10.62
CA VAL A 181 13.25 -0.76 10.16
C VAL A 181 12.52 -0.09 11.32
N VAL A 182 12.17 -0.84 12.37
CA VAL A 182 11.57 -0.30 13.60
C VAL A 182 12.58 0.57 14.37
N GLU A 183 13.83 0.12 14.46
CA GLU A 183 14.93 0.89 15.06
C GLU A 183 15.15 2.21 14.32
N ALA A 184 15.22 2.16 12.98
CA ALA A 184 15.40 3.34 12.15
C ALA A 184 14.26 4.34 12.34
N ALA A 185 13.01 3.87 12.37
CA ALA A 185 11.85 4.71 12.63
C ALA A 185 11.95 5.38 14.01
N ARG A 186 12.32 4.65 15.06
CA ARG A 186 12.46 5.22 16.41
C ARG A 186 13.52 6.31 16.48
N ARG A 187 14.66 6.12 15.81
CA ARG A 187 15.72 7.15 15.75
C ARG A 187 15.29 8.38 14.98
N LEU A 188 14.59 8.19 13.86
CA LEU A 188 14.08 9.26 13.01
C LEU A 188 13.07 10.16 13.77
N LEU A 189 12.21 9.54 14.58
CA LEU A 189 11.11 10.23 15.26
C LEU A 189 11.54 10.96 16.54
N ARG A 190 12.71 10.65 17.09
CA ARG A 190 13.14 11.16 18.40
C ARG A 190 13.26 12.69 18.38
N PRO A 191 12.62 13.42 19.31
CA PRO A 191 12.79 14.87 19.44
C PRO A 191 14.26 15.25 19.67
N PRO A 192 14.72 16.40 19.16
CA PRO A 192 16.02 16.95 19.53
C PRO A 192 16.06 17.13 21.06
N GLY A 193 17.15 16.64 21.67
CA GLY A 193 17.38 16.76 23.10
C GLY A 193 17.80 18.17 23.51
#